data_AF-A0A0B1P0K8-F1
#
_entry.id   AF-A0A0B1P0K8-F1
#
_cell.length_a   1.000
_cell.length_b   1.000
_cell.length_c   1.000
_cell.angle_alpha   90.00
_cell.angle_beta   90.00
_cell.angle_gamma   90.00
#
_symmetry.space_group_name_H-M   'P 1'
#
loop_
_entity.id
_entity.type
_entity.pdbx_description
1 polymer ?
#
loop_
_entity_poly.entity_id
_entity_poly.type
_entity_poly.pdbx_seq_one_letter_code
_entity_poly.pdbx_strand_id
1 'polypeptide(L)'
;MHFYTSESLFILLLLFLSSSLTIKAAPPNNQGLIIESVDCRHRIYPTEKVYNAVIDGLVALAEARALGLDSTDAVNISKRRDQFFPDVPLYEFVFWNSGPNIYQADEKDVVVFTGSGKLMNVFSYYRTPNKWNMRLAAWEIEYCSLKKR
;
A
#
# COMPACT_ATOMS: atom_id res chain seq x y z
N MET A 1 -41.49 23.48 33.14
CA MET A 1 -40.17 22.84 33.23
C MET A 1 -40.31 21.43 32.70
N HIS A 2 -39.92 21.18 31.45
CA HIS A 2 -39.93 19.83 30.88
C HIS A 2 -38.65 19.10 31.28
N PHE A 3 -38.83 18.01 32.03
CA PHE A 3 -37.79 17.03 32.29
C PHE A 3 -37.44 16.34 30.97
N TYR A 4 -36.31 16.69 30.36
CA TYR A 4 -35.70 15.86 29.33
C TYR A 4 -34.98 14.72 30.05
N THR A 5 -35.54 13.53 29.93
CA THR A 5 -35.06 12.30 30.55
C THR A 5 -33.66 11.96 30.04
N SER A 6 -32.77 11.61 30.98
CA SER A 6 -31.39 11.18 30.77
C SER A 6 -31.24 10.01 29.78
N GLU A 7 -32.33 9.30 29.49
CA GLU A 7 -32.41 8.22 28.50
C GLU A 7 -32.13 8.70 27.06
N SER A 8 -32.52 9.92 26.70
CA SER A 8 -32.27 10.45 25.35
C SER A 8 -30.79 10.77 25.10
N LEU A 9 -30.08 11.17 26.15
CA LEU A 9 -28.63 11.43 26.11
C LEU A 9 -27.83 10.12 25.99
N PHE A 10 -28.31 9.04 26.62
CA PHE A 10 -27.67 7.74 26.56
C PHE A 10 -27.80 7.09 25.17
N ILE A 11 -28.97 7.25 24.51
CA ILE A 11 -29.19 6.78 23.14
C ILE A 11 -28.30 7.55 22.15
N LEU A 12 -28.17 8.87 22.31
CA LEU A 12 -27.24 9.68 21.51
C LEU A 12 -25.78 9.26 21.71
N LEU A 13 -25.36 8.94 22.94
CA LEU A 13 -24.01 8.46 23.22
C LEU A 13 -23.73 7.07 22.58
N LEU A 14 -24.71 6.17 22.59
CA LEU A 14 -24.61 4.84 21.96
C LEU A 14 -24.56 4.92 20.42
N LEU A 15 -25.24 5.89 19.81
CA LEU A 15 -25.13 6.17 18.37
C LEU A 15 -23.74 6.71 17.98
N PHE A 16 -23.12 7.51 18.85
CA PHE A 16 -21.74 7.96 18.62
C PHE A 16 -20.70 6.85 18.80
N LEU A 17 -20.89 5.91 19.73
CA LEU A 17 -19.98 4.76 19.91
C LEU A 17 -20.10 3.70 18.79
N SER A 18 -21.27 3.55 18.18
CA SER A 18 -21.44 2.61 17.05
C SER A 18 -20.85 3.14 15.74
N SER A 19 -20.46 4.42 15.69
CA SER A 19 -19.87 5.06 14.51
C SER A 19 -18.34 4.90 14.40
N SER A 20 -17.66 4.38 15.42
CA SER A 20 -16.18 4.43 15.53
C SER A 20 -15.47 3.08 15.46
N LEU A 21 -16.10 2.04 14.93
CA LEU A 21 -15.41 0.85 14.42
C LEU A 21 -16.07 0.40 13.11
N THR A 22 -15.99 1.23 12.08
CA THR A 22 -16.00 0.66 10.73
C THR A 22 -14.71 -0.11 10.59
N ILE A 23 -14.76 -1.42 10.80
CA ILE A 23 -13.83 -2.35 10.19
C ILE A 23 -13.85 -1.97 8.71
N LYS A 24 -12.83 -1.21 8.26
CA LYS A 24 -12.70 -0.81 6.87
C LYS A 24 -12.62 -2.11 6.08
N ALA A 25 -13.75 -2.52 5.51
CA ALA A 25 -13.76 -3.53 4.49
C ALA A 25 -12.73 -3.09 3.44
N ALA A 26 -11.83 -4.00 3.09
CA ALA A 26 -10.79 -3.78 2.11
C ALA A 26 -11.40 -3.09 0.86
N PRO A 27 -10.96 -1.86 0.52
CA PRO A 27 -11.61 -1.11 -0.55
C PRO A 27 -11.45 -1.86 -1.88
N PRO A 28 -12.51 -2.03 -2.68
CA PRO A 28 -12.46 -2.84 -3.90
C PRO A 28 -11.38 -2.33 -4.87
N ASN A 29 -10.75 -3.25 -5.61
CA ASN A 29 -9.76 -2.90 -6.62
C ASN A 29 -10.42 -2.20 -7.84
N ASN A 30 -9.63 -1.88 -8.86
CA ASN A 30 -10.11 -1.25 -10.11
C ASN A 30 -11.27 -1.97 -10.82
N GLN A 31 -11.54 -3.23 -10.47
CA GLN A 31 -12.57 -4.09 -11.05
C GLN A 31 -13.74 -4.34 -10.10
N GLY A 32 -13.80 -3.69 -8.93
CA GLY A 32 -14.85 -3.94 -7.95
C GLY A 32 -14.63 -5.19 -7.08
N LEU A 33 -13.47 -5.85 -7.19
CA LEU A 33 -13.19 -7.13 -6.53
C LEU A 33 -12.42 -6.91 -5.23
N ILE A 34 -12.80 -7.68 -4.19
CA ILE A 34 -12.11 -7.72 -2.90
C ILE A 34 -10.93 -8.69 -3.03
N ILE A 35 -9.72 -8.18 -2.76
CA ILE A 35 -8.51 -9.01 -2.70
C ILE A 35 -8.59 -9.83 -1.40
N GLU A 36 -8.32 -11.14 -1.44
CA GLU A 36 -8.25 -12.01 -0.24
C GLU A 36 -6.82 -12.15 0.28
N SER A 37 -5.88 -12.30 -0.65
CA SER A 37 -4.46 -12.41 -0.38
C SER A 37 -3.66 -12.06 -1.62
N VAL A 38 -2.39 -11.73 -1.40
CA VAL A 38 -1.44 -11.45 -2.47
C VAL A 38 -0.26 -12.40 -2.35
N ASP A 39 0.03 -13.13 -3.42
CA ASP A 39 1.14 -14.08 -3.48
C ASP A 39 2.29 -13.48 -4.28
N CYS A 40 3.40 -13.25 -3.59
CA CYS A 40 4.63 -12.63 -4.09
C CYS A 40 5.78 -13.63 -3.97
N ARG A 41 6.09 -14.35 -5.06
CA ARG A 41 7.12 -15.40 -5.17
C ARG A 41 6.97 -16.53 -4.14
N HIS A 42 7.50 -16.33 -2.94
CA HIS A 42 7.51 -17.31 -1.84
C HIS A 42 6.80 -16.76 -0.58
N ARG A 43 6.12 -15.62 -0.70
CA ARG A 43 5.50 -14.90 0.41
C ARG A 43 4.04 -14.61 0.10
N ILE A 44 3.17 -15.00 1.03
CA ILE A 44 1.73 -14.75 0.94
C ILE A 44 1.39 -13.66 1.96
N TYR A 45 0.78 -12.58 1.48
CA TYR A 45 0.35 -11.46 2.28
C TYR A 45 -1.17 -11.46 2.44
N PRO A 46 -1.69 -11.32 3.67
CA PRO A 46 -3.10 -11.08 3.88
C PRO A 46 -3.46 -9.68 3.34
N THR A 47 -4.70 -9.53 2.90
CA THR A 47 -5.21 -8.27 2.35
C THR A 47 -4.98 -7.06 3.24
N GLU A 48 -5.19 -7.21 4.55
CA GLU A 48 -4.98 -6.13 5.51
C GLU A 48 -3.56 -5.56 5.43
N LYS A 49 -2.54 -6.43 5.33
CA LYS A 49 -1.15 -6.00 5.22
C LYS A 49 -0.90 -5.18 3.96
N VAL A 50 -1.54 -5.54 2.86
CA VAL A 50 -1.40 -4.84 1.57
C VAL A 50 -2.09 -3.47 1.63
N TYR A 51 -3.28 -3.37 2.22
CA TYR A 51 -3.95 -2.06 2.34
C TYR A 51 -3.27 -1.16 3.38
N ASN A 52 -2.76 -1.72 4.48
CA ASN A 52 -1.95 -0.95 5.43
C ASN A 52 -0.69 -0.40 4.73
N ALA A 53 -0.03 -1.19 3.89
CA ALA A 53 1.08 -0.70 3.08
C ALA A 53 0.70 0.44 2.13
N VAL A 54 -0.51 0.44 1.56
CA VAL A 54 -1.00 1.57 0.74
C VAL A 54 -1.24 2.81 1.59
N ILE A 55 -1.79 2.65 2.81
CA ILE A 55 -1.98 3.76 3.74
C ILE A 55 -0.64 4.36 4.15
N ASP A 56 0.33 3.53 4.51
CA ASP A 56 1.70 3.95 4.85
C ASP A 56 2.35 4.67 3.67
N GLY A 57 2.15 4.17 2.44
CA GLY A 57 2.59 4.83 1.22
C GLY A 57 1.97 6.21 1.01
N LEU A 58 0.69 6.41 1.33
CA LEU A 58 0.05 7.73 1.25
C LEU A 58 0.60 8.71 2.29
N VAL A 59 0.89 8.22 3.50
CA VAL A 59 1.53 9.03 4.56
C VAL A 59 2.92 9.46 4.10
N ALA A 60 3.73 8.52 3.61
CA ALA A 60 5.05 8.81 3.07
C ALA A 60 5.00 9.79 1.88
N LEU A 61 3.99 9.67 1.01
CA LEU A 61 3.76 10.62 -0.09
C LEU A 61 3.44 12.03 0.42
N ALA A 62 2.60 12.15 1.44
CA ALA A 62 2.23 13.42 2.03
C ALA A 62 3.45 14.09 2.70
N GLU A 63 4.26 13.32 3.42
CA GLU A 63 5.52 13.78 4.01
C GLU A 63 6.51 14.26 2.95
N ALA A 64 6.73 13.48 1.89
CA ALA A 64 7.61 13.86 0.79
C ALA A 64 7.17 15.18 0.14
N ARG A 65 5.86 15.37 -0.09
CA ARG A 65 5.31 16.62 -0.62
C ARG A 65 5.50 17.80 0.32
N ALA A 66 5.31 17.58 1.63
CA ALA A 66 5.54 18.63 2.63
C ALA A 66 7.01 19.09 2.65
N LEU A 67 7.95 18.20 2.33
CA LEU A 67 9.37 18.50 2.20
C LEU A 67 9.77 19.07 0.83
N GLY A 68 8.81 19.24 -0.10
CA GLY A 68 9.09 19.68 -1.46
C GLY A 68 9.86 18.66 -2.31
N LEU A 69 9.86 17.38 -1.91
CA LEU A 69 10.53 16.31 -2.62
C LEU A 69 9.62 15.73 -3.69
N ASP A 70 10.10 15.70 -4.93
CA ASP A 70 9.43 15.12 -6.09
C ASP A 70 9.67 13.58 -6.11
N SER A 71 9.25 12.92 -5.04
CA SER A 71 8.99 11.47 -4.90
C SER A 71 9.93 10.46 -5.59
N THR A 72 11.23 10.72 -5.69
CA THR A 72 12.16 9.80 -6.37
C THR A 72 13.02 8.98 -5.41
N ASP A 73 13.37 9.53 -4.24
CA ASP A 73 14.14 8.82 -3.20
C ASP A 73 13.70 9.15 -1.76
N ALA A 74 12.51 9.74 -1.60
CA ALA A 74 11.97 10.05 -0.29
C ALA A 74 11.19 8.85 0.25
N VAL A 75 11.53 8.37 1.45
CA VAL A 75 10.64 7.55 2.31
C VAL A 75 10.03 6.32 1.61
N ASN A 76 10.86 5.46 1.01
CA ASN A 76 10.42 4.20 0.37
C ASN A 76 9.36 4.37 -0.73
N ILE A 77 9.12 5.61 -1.21
CA ILE A 77 8.14 5.90 -2.25
C ILE A 77 8.80 6.42 -3.53
N SER A 78 8.46 5.82 -4.66
CA SER A 78 8.94 6.22 -5.98
C SER A 78 7.78 6.50 -6.94
N LYS A 79 7.92 7.51 -7.81
CA LYS A 79 6.96 7.74 -8.90
C LYS A 79 7.21 6.74 -10.03
N ARG A 80 6.18 5.97 -10.38
CA ARG A 80 6.22 5.03 -11.50
C ARG A 80 5.58 5.66 -12.74
N ARG A 81 6.23 5.51 -13.89
CA ARG A 81 5.56 5.64 -15.19
C ARG A 81 5.13 4.25 -15.62
N ASP A 82 3.83 4.05 -15.76
CA ASP A 82 3.29 2.79 -16.23
C ASP A 82 2.84 2.94 -17.69
N GLN A 83 3.14 1.93 -18.52
CA GLN A 83 2.81 1.94 -19.94
C GLN A 83 1.30 1.77 -20.16
N PHE A 84 0.61 1.15 -19.21
CA PHE A 84 -0.83 0.89 -19.27
C PHE A 84 -1.66 2.05 -18.70
N PHE A 85 -1.08 2.89 -17.85
CA PHE A 85 -1.74 4.05 -17.24
C PHE A 85 -0.89 5.32 -17.36
N PRO A 86 -0.57 5.78 -18.58
CA PRO A 86 0.35 6.91 -18.79
C PRO A 86 -0.14 8.22 -18.17
N ASP A 87 -1.45 8.40 -18.08
CA ASP A 87 -2.08 9.64 -17.59
C ASP A 87 -2.33 9.64 -16.08
N VAL A 88 -2.14 8.50 -15.41
CA VAL A 88 -2.38 8.37 -13.98
C VAL A 88 -1.05 8.40 -13.23
N PRO A 89 -0.81 9.37 -12.33
CA PRO A 89 0.38 9.37 -11.50
C PRO A 89 0.33 8.19 -10.53
N LEU A 90 1.28 7.27 -10.71
CA LEU A 90 1.43 6.07 -9.89
C LEU A 90 2.63 6.19 -8.97
N TYR A 91 2.48 5.61 -7.80
CA TYR A 91 3.48 5.60 -6.75
C TYR A 91 3.72 4.18 -6.29
N GLU A 92 4.96 3.82 -6.02
CA GLU A 92 5.34 2.54 -5.45
C GLU A 92 5.77 2.73 -4.02
N PHE A 93 5.35 1.87 -3.09
CA PHE A 93 5.83 1.89 -1.71
C PHE A 93 6.38 0.52 -1.31
N VAL A 94 7.61 0.50 -0.78
CA VAL A 94 8.27 -0.72 -0.29
C VAL A 94 7.75 -1.09 1.10
N PHE A 95 7.05 -2.22 1.21
CA PHE A 95 6.48 -2.70 2.48
C PHE A 95 7.16 -3.96 3.03
N TRP A 96 8.04 -4.58 2.24
CA TRP A 96 8.91 -5.67 2.68
C TRP A 96 10.21 -5.66 1.87
N ASN A 97 11.32 -6.03 2.50
CA ASN A 97 12.62 -6.21 1.87
C ASN A 97 13.47 -7.28 2.60
N SER A 98 14.41 -7.91 1.89
CA SER A 98 15.29 -8.95 2.45
C SER A 98 16.48 -8.41 3.25
N GLY A 99 16.80 -7.13 3.13
CA GLY A 99 17.99 -6.50 3.71
C GLY A 99 17.68 -5.53 4.86
N PRO A 100 18.71 -5.07 5.60
CA PRO A 100 18.55 -4.11 6.70
C PRO A 100 18.07 -2.74 6.22
N ASN A 101 18.22 -2.43 4.93
CA ASN A 101 17.66 -1.24 4.29
C ASN A 101 17.30 -1.54 2.82
N ILE A 102 16.51 -0.66 2.21
CA ILE A 102 16.00 -0.84 0.83
C ILE A 102 17.09 -0.82 -0.26
N TYR A 103 18.23 -0.18 0.00
CA TYR A 103 19.32 -0.02 -0.97
C TYR A 103 20.23 -1.26 -1.03
N GLN A 104 20.33 -1.98 0.09
CA GLN A 104 21.09 -3.21 0.25
C GLN A 104 20.24 -4.48 0.16
N ALA A 105 18.94 -4.34 -0.10
CA ALA A 105 18.06 -5.48 -0.28
C ALA A 105 18.33 -6.19 -1.61
N ASP A 106 18.28 -7.53 -1.57
CA ASP A 106 18.33 -8.39 -2.76
C ASP A 106 16.93 -8.65 -3.32
N GLU A 107 15.92 -8.57 -2.45
CA GLU A 107 14.50 -8.66 -2.80
C GLU A 107 13.72 -7.58 -2.07
N LYS A 108 12.70 -7.04 -2.73
CA LYS A 108 11.73 -6.14 -2.10
C LYS A 108 10.36 -6.31 -2.73
N ASP A 109 9.32 -6.20 -1.92
CA ASP A 109 7.95 -6.21 -2.40
C ASP A 109 7.35 -4.82 -2.24
N VAL A 110 6.63 -4.39 -3.27
CA VAL A 110 6.04 -3.05 -3.33
C VAL A 110 4.55 -3.12 -3.62
N VAL A 111 3.81 -2.19 -3.03
CA VAL A 111 2.46 -1.87 -3.48
C VAL A 111 2.54 -0.70 -4.46
N VAL A 112 1.77 -0.77 -5.54
CA VAL A 112 1.62 0.31 -6.51
C VAL A 112 0.23 0.89 -6.41
N PHE A 113 0.14 2.18 -6.17
CA PHE A 113 -1.10 2.88 -5.89
C PHE A 113 -1.15 4.25 -6.54
N THR A 114 -2.36 4.78 -6.68
CA THR A 114 -2.60 6.14 -7.18
C THR A 114 -2.47 7.17 -6.07
N GLY A 115 -2.32 8.45 -6.42
CA GLY A 115 -2.32 9.54 -5.43
C GLY A 115 -3.58 9.66 -4.57
N SER A 116 -4.68 8.98 -4.92
CA SER A 116 -5.91 8.89 -4.12
C SER A 116 -6.00 7.65 -3.23
N GLY A 117 -4.95 6.81 -3.20
CA GLY A 117 -4.90 5.61 -2.35
C GLY A 117 -5.50 4.36 -2.96
N LYS A 118 -5.81 4.39 -4.26
CA LYS A 118 -6.31 3.20 -4.96
C LYS A 118 -5.16 2.25 -5.26
N LEU A 119 -5.24 1.02 -4.75
CA LEU A 119 -4.29 -0.06 -5.09
C LEU A 119 -4.45 -0.47 -6.56
N MET A 120 -3.36 -0.41 -7.31
CA MET A 120 -3.30 -0.76 -8.72
C MET A 120 -2.67 -2.14 -8.92
N ASN A 121 -1.58 -2.42 -8.21
CA ASN A 121 -0.86 -3.69 -8.33
C ASN A 121 0.06 -3.93 -7.12
N VAL A 122 0.62 -5.14 -7.04
CA VAL A 122 1.71 -5.49 -6.12
C VAL A 122 2.80 -6.18 -6.93
N PHE A 123 4.06 -5.79 -6.71
CA PHE A 123 5.21 -6.34 -7.42
C PHE A 123 6.27 -6.86 -6.45
N SER A 124 6.97 -7.89 -6.89
CA SER A 124 8.23 -8.32 -6.32
C SER A 124 9.38 -7.88 -7.20
N TYR A 125 10.34 -7.20 -6.62
CA TYR A 125 11.63 -6.92 -7.21
C TYR A 125 12.66 -7.89 -6.64
N TYR A 126 13.51 -8.44 -7.49
CA TYR A 126 14.64 -9.26 -7.06
C TYR A 126 15.85 -9.01 -7.94
N ARG A 127 17.03 -9.20 -7.36
CA ARG A 127 18.29 -9.17 -8.08
C ARG A 127 18.63 -10.57 -8.55
N THR A 128 18.71 -10.77 -9.86
CA THR A 128 19.34 -11.97 -10.41
C THR A 128 20.85 -11.85 -10.20
N PRO A 129 21.50 -12.80 -9.50
CA PRO A 129 22.94 -12.74 -9.32
C PRO A 129 23.63 -12.83 -10.68
N ASN A 130 24.23 -11.72 -11.11
CA ASN A 130 25.11 -11.74 -12.26
C ASN A 130 26.39 -12.49 -11.84
N LYS A 131 26.70 -13.62 -12.50
CA LYS A 131 27.85 -14.48 -12.18
C LYS A 131 29.20 -13.75 -12.14
N TRP A 132 29.27 -12.55 -12.72
CA TRP A 132 30.51 -11.79 -12.87
C TRP A 132 30.59 -10.52 -12.03
N ASN A 133 29.49 -9.99 -11.49
CA ASN A 133 29.53 -8.79 -10.65
C ASN A 133 28.22 -8.56 -9.86
N MET A 134 28.22 -8.85 -8.55
CA MET A 134 27.04 -8.65 -7.67
C MET A 134 26.60 -7.18 -7.57
N ARG A 135 27.50 -6.21 -7.80
CA ARG A 135 27.18 -4.77 -7.77
C ARG A 135 26.41 -4.28 -9.00
N LEU A 136 26.39 -5.05 -10.09
CA LEU A 136 25.72 -4.72 -11.36
C LEU A 136 24.50 -5.60 -11.63
N ALA A 137 23.99 -6.32 -10.63
CA ALA A 137 22.76 -7.09 -10.77
C ALA A 137 21.60 -6.14 -11.12
N ALA A 138 21.01 -6.32 -12.30
CA ALA A 138 19.80 -5.60 -12.68
C ALA A 138 18.64 -6.04 -11.79
N TRP A 139 17.75 -5.10 -11.47
CA TRP A 139 16.50 -5.43 -10.80
C TRP A 139 15.53 -6.03 -11.82
N GLU A 140 15.07 -7.25 -11.55
CA GLU A 140 13.97 -7.88 -12.28
C GLU A 140 12.65 -7.64 -11.51
N ILE A 141 11.54 -7.60 -12.25
CA ILE A 141 10.20 -7.28 -11.72
C ILE A 141 9.26 -8.44 -12.04
N GLU A 142 8.52 -8.90 -11.03
CA GLU A 142 7.49 -9.92 -11.15
C GLU A 142 6.16 -9.43 -10.56
N TYR A 143 5.06 -9.73 -11.26
CA TYR A 143 3.70 -9.40 -10.81
C TYR A 143 3.27 -10.38 -9.73
N CYS A 144 2.86 -9.87 -8.56
CA CYS A 144 2.29 -10.73 -7.54
C CYS A 144 0.87 -11.16 -7.94
N SER A 145 0.53 -12.42 -7.65
CA SER A 145 -0.80 -12.96 -7.92
C SER A 145 -1.82 -12.43 -6.91
N LEU A 146 -2.90 -11.82 -7.39
CA LEU A 146 -3.99 -11.34 -6.57
C LEU A 146 -5.07 -12.42 -6.50
N LYS A 147 -5.22 -13.06 -5.34
CA LYS A 147 -6.36 -13.97 -5.11
C LYS A 147 -7.60 -13.16 -4.81
N LYS A 148 -8.68 -13.41 -5.56
CA LYS A 148 -9.94 -12.65 -5.50
C LYS A 148 -11.07 -13.56 -5.03
N ARG A 149 -12.03 -12.99 -4.29
CA ARG A 149 -13.31 -13.64 -3.93
C ARG A 149 -14.46 -13.13 -4.79
#